data_AF-A0A7V8VRR8-F1
#
_entry.id   AF-A0A7V8VRR8-F1
#
_cell.length_a   1.000
_cell.length_b   1.000
_cell.length_c   1.000
_cell.angle_alpha   90.00
_cell.angle_beta   90.00
_cell.angle_gamma   90.00
#
_symmetry.space_group_name_H-M   'P 1'
#
loop_
_entity.id
_entity.type
_entity.pdbx_description
1 polymer ?
#
loop_
_entity_poly.entity_id
_entity_poly.type
_entity_poly.pdbx_seq_one_letter_code
_entity_poly.pdbx_strand_id
1 'polypeptide(L)'
;MAKNATFDVTSEIDLQEVDNAVNQAAKEVGQRFDFKGATAEIDFSKSDGTLTLLADDEYKLKALIDVLETKLVRRGVPIKNLDFGKVEEASGGKARQILTLQQGIPTEKGKEIVKAIKNAGFKKVQAQIQEDQVRVQSPSIDELQRVIAMLKQEDFGLELQFSNFRS
;
A
#
# COMPACT_ATOMS: atom_id res chain seq x y z
N MET A 1 6.70 -8.68 37.64
CA MET A 1 5.99 -9.13 36.43
C MET A 1 6.99 -9.10 35.29
N ALA A 2 7.07 -10.13 34.44
CA ALA A 2 7.98 -10.11 33.30
C ALA A 2 7.60 -8.95 32.38
N LYS A 3 8.58 -8.16 31.96
CA LYS A 3 8.37 -7.07 31.00
C LYS A 3 8.02 -7.68 29.65
N ASN A 4 6.90 -7.28 29.06
CA ASN A 4 6.50 -7.78 27.75
C ASN A 4 7.34 -7.10 26.67
N ALA A 5 7.85 -7.89 25.73
CA ALA A 5 8.37 -7.37 24.49
C ALA A 5 7.21 -7.05 23.54
N THR A 6 7.39 -6.06 22.67
CA THR A 6 6.37 -5.59 21.73
C THR A 6 6.94 -5.33 20.35
N PHE A 7 6.09 -5.37 19.33
CA PHE A 7 6.33 -4.78 18.03
C PHE A 7 5.01 -4.25 17.47
N ASP A 8 5.08 -3.37 16.48
CA ASP A 8 3.92 -2.83 15.79
C ASP A 8 3.85 -3.41 14.36
N VAL A 9 2.65 -3.79 13.94
CA VAL A 9 2.31 -4.09 12.54
C VAL A 9 1.74 -2.82 11.94
N THR A 10 2.38 -2.33 10.89
CA THR A 10 1.99 -1.12 10.15
C THR A 10 1.79 -1.46 8.67
N SER A 11 1.22 -0.51 7.93
CA SER A 11 1.00 -0.60 6.48
C SER A 11 1.25 0.78 5.89
N GLU A 12 2.53 1.13 5.71
CA GLU A 12 2.97 2.46 5.30
C GLU A 12 3.53 2.47 3.89
N ILE A 13 3.22 3.54 3.16
CA ILE A 13 3.77 3.88 1.84
C ILE A 13 4.72 5.06 2.01
N ASP A 14 5.93 4.92 1.48
CA ASP A 14 6.85 6.04 1.32
C ASP A 14 6.38 6.96 0.18
N LEU A 15 5.76 8.07 0.54
CA LEU A 15 5.22 9.05 -0.41
C LEU A 15 6.32 9.76 -1.23
N GLN A 16 7.57 9.78 -0.76
CA GLN A 16 8.68 10.31 -1.55
C GLN A 16 9.06 9.34 -2.66
N GLU A 17 9.02 8.03 -2.38
CA GLU A 17 9.22 7.02 -3.41
C GLU A 17 8.05 6.93 -4.41
N VAL A 18 6.82 7.24 -3.99
CA VAL A 18 5.69 7.45 -4.90
C VAL A 18 5.97 8.61 -5.86
N ASP A 19 6.32 9.79 -5.34
CA ASP A 19 6.64 10.97 -6.17
C ASP A 19 7.78 10.66 -7.17
N ASN A 20 8.83 10.00 -6.69
CA ASN A 20 9.93 9.54 -7.53
C ASN A 20 9.47 8.59 -8.65
N ALA A 21 8.57 7.65 -8.34
CA ALA A 21 8.01 6.71 -9.32
C ALA A 21 7.13 7.42 -10.35
N VAL A 22 6.25 8.34 -9.91
CA VAL A 22 5.40 9.17 -10.78
C VAL A 22 6.25 9.98 -11.76
N ASN A 23 7.29 10.67 -11.26
CA ASN A 23 8.22 11.43 -12.08
C ASN A 23 8.96 10.56 -13.12
N GLN A 24 9.27 9.31 -12.77
CA GLN A 24 9.87 8.36 -13.71
C GLN A 24 8.87 7.83 -14.74
N ALA A 25 7.62 7.61 -14.33
CA ALA A 25 6.56 7.15 -15.22
C ALA A 25 6.24 8.22 -16.27
N ALA A 26 6.09 9.49 -15.84
CA ALA A 26 5.85 10.62 -16.74
C ALA A 26 6.97 10.80 -17.78
N LYS A 27 8.25 10.64 -17.37
CA LYS A 27 9.39 10.71 -18.30
C LYS A 27 9.38 9.57 -19.32
N GLU A 28 9.05 8.35 -18.91
CA GLU A 28 8.98 7.20 -19.83
C GLU A 28 7.82 7.36 -20.83
N VAL A 29 6.65 7.74 -20.34
CA VAL A 29 5.47 8.02 -21.18
C VAL A 29 5.78 9.09 -22.22
N GLY A 30 6.47 10.16 -21.84
CA GLY A 30 6.89 11.21 -22.78
C GLY A 30 7.86 10.74 -23.89
N GLN A 31 8.53 9.60 -23.72
CA GLN A 31 9.45 9.02 -24.70
C GLN A 31 8.81 7.92 -25.54
N ARG A 32 7.65 7.40 -25.12
CA ARG A 32 6.95 6.30 -25.78
C ARG A 32 6.23 6.77 -27.05
N PHE A 33 6.47 6.06 -28.16
CA PHE A 33 5.91 6.42 -29.46
C PHE A 33 4.38 6.36 -29.49
N ASP A 34 3.79 5.39 -28.79
CA ASP A 34 2.35 5.19 -28.68
C ASP A 34 1.62 6.30 -27.90
N PHE A 35 2.35 7.09 -27.11
CA PHE A 35 1.84 8.29 -26.42
C PHE A 35 2.13 9.59 -27.17
N LYS A 36 2.82 9.54 -28.31
CA LYS A 36 3.19 10.75 -29.05
C LYS A 36 1.94 11.51 -29.54
N GLY A 37 1.80 12.75 -29.06
CA GLY A 37 0.67 13.62 -29.39
C GLY A 37 -0.64 13.26 -28.66
N ALA A 38 -0.59 12.32 -27.72
CA ALA A 38 -1.71 11.91 -26.89
C ALA A 38 -1.66 12.58 -25.52
N THR A 39 -2.81 12.74 -24.86
CA THR A 39 -2.85 13.09 -23.44
C THR A 39 -2.48 11.87 -22.62
N ALA A 40 -1.53 12.04 -21.69
CA ALA A 40 -1.20 11.07 -20.65
C ALA A 40 -0.58 11.82 -19.46
N GLU A 41 -1.38 12.01 -18.42
CA GLU A 41 -1.04 12.83 -17.26
C GLU A 41 -1.16 11.98 -15.99
N ILE A 42 -0.21 12.16 -15.07
CA ILE A 42 -0.24 11.58 -13.73
C ILE A 42 -0.07 12.73 -12.74
N ASP A 43 -1.13 13.05 -12.02
CA ASP A 43 -1.11 14.08 -10.97
C ASP A 43 -1.07 13.40 -9.60
N PHE A 44 -0.08 13.76 -8.78
CA PHE A 44 0.08 13.20 -7.44
C PHE A 44 -0.25 14.24 -6.38
N SER A 45 -1.39 14.04 -5.70
CA SER A 45 -1.74 14.81 -4.51
C SER A 45 -1.15 14.13 -3.27
N LYS A 46 0.00 14.64 -2.83
CA LYS A 46 0.66 14.13 -1.60
C LYS A 46 -0.18 14.38 -0.34
N SER A 47 -0.93 15.48 -0.29
CA SER A 47 -1.81 15.79 0.86
C SER A 47 -3.00 14.86 0.95
N ASP A 48 -3.58 14.50 -0.19
CA ASP A 48 -4.77 13.66 -0.24
C ASP A 48 -4.42 12.17 -0.34
N GLY A 49 -3.15 11.84 -0.59
CA GLY A 49 -2.71 10.48 -0.81
C GLY A 49 -3.35 9.86 -2.05
N THR A 50 -3.49 10.63 -3.13
CA THR A 50 -4.18 10.18 -4.35
C THR A 50 -3.37 10.46 -5.60
N LEU A 51 -3.52 9.58 -6.58
CA LEU A 51 -2.96 9.72 -7.93
C LEU A 51 -4.12 9.84 -8.91
N THR A 52 -4.19 10.94 -9.65
CA THR A 52 -5.18 11.11 -10.72
C THR A 52 -4.49 10.88 -12.06
N LEU A 53 -4.92 9.83 -12.76
CA LEU A 53 -4.43 9.50 -14.08
C LEU A 53 -5.45 9.92 -15.13
N LEU A 54 -4.98 10.54 -16.20
CA LEU A 54 -5.81 10.99 -17.32
C LEU A 54 -5.15 10.58 -18.63
N ALA A 55 -5.91 10.00 -19.55
CA ALA A 55 -5.44 9.68 -20.90
C ALA A 55 -6.56 9.86 -21.94
N ASP A 56 -6.22 9.88 -23.23
CA ASP A 56 -7.21 10.12 -24.29
C ASP A 56 -8.31 9.06 -24.39
N ASP A 57 -8.03 7.83 -23.97
CA ASP A 57 -8.98 6.72 -23.98
C ASP A 57 -8.58 5.67 -22.93
N GLU A 58 -9.45 4.68 -22.71
CA GLU A 58 -9.20 3.62 -21.72
C GLU A 58 -7.98 2.75 -22.07
N TYR A 59 -7.64 2.58 -23.35
CA TYR A 59 -6.48 1.79 -23.76
C TYR A 59 -5.17 2.48 -23.36
N LYS A 60 -5.07 3.78 -23.61
CA LYS A 60 -3.94 4.61 -23.19
C LYS A 60 -3.88 4.78 -21.68
N LEU A 61 -5.03 4.87 -21.01
CA LEU A 61 -5.09 4.92 -19.55
C LEU A 61 -4.52 3.64 -18.94
N LYS A 62 -4.91 2.47 -19.46
CA LYS A 62 -4.36 1.18 -19.04
C LYS A 62 -2.85 1.11 -19.27
N ALA A 63 -2.37 1.52 -20.45
CA ALA A 63 -0.94 1.55 -20.73
C ALA A 63 -0.16 2.52 -19.82
N LEU A 64 -0.79 3.62 -19.39
CA LEU A 64 -0.23 4.58 -18.43
C LEU A 64 -0.12 3.96 -17.02
N ILE A 65 -1.16 3.25 -16.60
CA ILE A 65 -1.20 2.51 -15.32
C ILE A 65 -0.09 1.45 -15.30
N ASP A 66 0.06 0.66 -16.36
CA ASP A 66 1.08 -0.39 -16.43
C ASP A 66 2.51 0.18 -16.25
N VAL A 67 2.78 1.35 -16.85
CA VAL A 67 4.06 2.06 -16.66
C VAL A 67 4.21 2.51 -15.22
N LEU A 68 3.17 3.14 -14.65
CA LEU A 68 3.19 3.64 -13.27
C LEU A 68 3.44 2.51 -12.27
N GLU A 69 2.70 1.40 -12.36
CA GLU A 69 2.88 0.22 -11.49
C GLU A 69 4.30 -0.32 -11.59
N THR A 70 4.84 -0.42 -12.81
CA THR A 70 6.22 -0.86 -13.01
C THR A 70 7.23 0.04 -12.31
N LYS A 71 7.00 1.36 -12.28
CA LYS A 71 7.88 2.30 -11.55
C LYS A 71 7.71 2.20 -10.05
N LEU A 72 6.49 2.08 -9.56
CA LEU A 72 6.17 1.94 -8.14
C LEU A 72 6.83 0.68 -7.56
N VAL A 73 6.67 -0.48 -8.21
CA VAL A 73 7.33 -1.73 -7.78
C VAL A 73 8.85 -1.60 -7.75
N ARG A 74 9.47 -0.98 -8.76
CA ARG A 74 10.92 -0.77 -8.80
C ARG A 74 11.44 0.14 -7.69
N ARG A 75 10.58 0.99 -7.13
CA ARG A 75 10.87 1.84 -5.97
C ARG A 75 10.49 1.19 -4.63
N GLY A 76 9.97 -0.04 -4.64
CA GLY A 76 9.52 -0.72 -3.42
C GLY A 76 8.22 -0.15 -2.86
N VAL A 77 7.43 0.56 -3.68
CA VAL A 77 6.09 0.99 -3.28
C VAL A 77 5.12 -0.19 -3.38
N PRO A 78 4.39 -0.51 -2.31
CA PRO A 78 3.48 -1.66 -2.29
C PRO A 78 2.24 -1.42 -3.14
N ILE A 79 2.15 -2.07 -4.31
CA ILE A 79 0.97 -1.98 -5.20
C ILE A 79 -0.30 -2.47 -4.51
N LYS A 80 -0.17 -3.42 -3.57
CA LYS A 80 -1.31 -3.92 -2.77
C LYS A 80 -2.00 -2.82 -1.97
N ASN A 81 -1.31 -1.73 -1.68
CA ASN A 81 -1.85 -0.61 -0.92
C ASN A 81 -2.48 0.46 -1.84
N LEU A 82 -2.58 0.21 -3.14
CA LEU A 82 -3.25 1.09 -4.09
C LEU A 82 -4.69 0.61 -4.30
N ASP A 83 -5.66 1.45 -4.00
CA ASP A 83 -7.04 1.23 -4.39
C ASP A 83 -7.30 1.86 -5.75
N PHE A 84 -7.52 1.01 -6.76
CA PHE A 84 -7.81 1.42 -8.12
C PHE A 84 -9.29 1.74 -8.25
N GLY A 85 -9.61 3.04 -8.23
CA GLY A 85 -10.97 3.52 -8.45
C GLY A 85 -11.52 3.13 -9.83
N LYS A 86 -12.80 3.42 -10.07
CA LYS A 86 -13.40 3.15 -11.37
C LYS A 86 -12.79 4.05 -12.44
N VAL A 87 -12.73 3.54 -13.66
CA VAL A 87 -12.45 4.36 -14.84
C VAL A 87 -13.69 5.21 -15.12
N GLU A 88 -13.49 6.51 -15.27
CA GLU A 88 -14.53 7.49 -15.51
C GLU A 88 -14.24 8.22 -16.83
N GLU A 89 -15.30 8.56 -17.56
CA GLU A 89 -15.18 9.50 -18.67
C GLU A 89 -14.82 10.89 -18.14
N ALA A 90 -13.92 11.55 -18.87
CA ALA A 90 -13.45 12.90 -18.62
C ALA A 90 -13.72 13.78 -19.85
N SER A 91 -13.48 15.08 -19.70
CA SER A 91 -13.75 16.07 -20.75
C SER A 91 -13.02 15.73 -22.05
N GLY A 92 -13.72 15.88 -23.17
CA GLY A 92 -13.17 15.62 -24.50
C GLY A 92 -13.07 14.14 -24.88
N GLY A 93 -13.82 13.26 -24.21
CA GLY A 93 -13.81 11.80 -24.48
C GLY A 93 -12.62 11.07 -23.85
N LYS A 94 -11.90 11.75 -22.95
CA LYS A 94 -10.75 11.20 -22.23
C LYS A 94 -11.21 10.19 -21.18
N ALA A 95 -10.32 9.29 -20.77
CA ALA A 95 -10.52 8.40 -19.65
C ALA A 95 -9.69 8.86 -18.45
N ARG A 96 -10.28 8.80 -17.26
CA ARG A 96 -9.65 9.18 -16.00
C ARG A 96 -9.82 8.07 -14.97
N GLN A 97 -8.83 7.87 -14.13
CA GLN A 97 -8.93 6.99 -12.98
C GLN A 97 -8.17 7.58 -11.80
N ILE A 98 -8.80 7.50 -10.62
CA ILE A 98 -8.21 7.94 -9.36
C ILE A 98 -7.73 6.69 -8.62
N LEU A 99 -6.47 6.69 -8.20
CA LEU A 99 -5.90 5.69 -7.31
C LEU A 99 -5.73 6.31 -5.94
N THR A 100 -6.18 5.61 -4.90
CA THR A 100 -6.01 6.05 -3.50
C THR A 100 -4.89 5.24 -2.83
N LEU A 101 -3.99 5.92 -2.14
CA LEU A 101 -2.91 5.31 -1.37
C LEU A 101 -3.43 4.96 0.03
N GLN A 102 -3.52 3.67 0.34
CA GLN A 102 -3.88 3.21 1.68
C GLN A 102 -2.70 3.35 2.64
N GLN A 103 -2.73 4.43 3.42
CA GLN A 103 -1.83 4.66 4.55
C GLN A 103 -2.40 4.07 5.84
N GLY A 104 -1.57 3.32 6.55
CA GLY A 104 -1.95 2.62 7.76
C GLY A 104 -2.91 1.45 7.51
N ILE A 105 -3.28 0.78 8.61
CA ILE A 105 -4.16 -0.39 8.65
C ILE A 105 -5.57 0.09 9.02
N PRO A 106 -6.55 0.01 8.09
CA PRO A 106 -7.95 0.30 8.42
C PRO A 106 -8.46 -0.60 9.54
N THR A 107 -9.37 -0.07 10.37
CA THR A 107 -9.96 -0.80 11.52
C THR A 107 -10.44 -2.21 11.17
N GLU A 108 -11.08 -2.39 10.01
CA GLU A 108 -11.57 -3.71 9.58
C GLU A 108 -10.41 -4.69 9.32
N LYS A 109 -9.34 -4.25 8.67
CA LYS A 109 -8.11 -5.04 8.48
C LYS A 109 -7.37 -5.28 9.79
N GLY A 110 -7.36 -4.31 10.69
CA GLY A 110 -6.83 -4.49 12.04
C GLY A 110 -7.56 -5.58 12.82
N LYS A 111 -8.89 -5.66 12.69
CA LYS A 111 -9.69 -6.75 13.29
C LYS A 111 -9.37 -8.10 12.66
N GLU A 112 -9.19 -8.18 11.35
CA GLU A 112 -8.77 -9.41 10.64
C GLU A 112 -7.42 -9.91 11.18
N ILE A 113 -6.42 -9.04 11.28
CA ILE A 113 -5.08 -9.36 11.82
C ILE A 113 -5.17 -9.85 13.27
N VAL A 114 -5.90 -9.12 14.14
CA VAL A 114 -6.07 -9.52 15.54
C VAL A 114 -6.78 -10.88 15.66
N LYS A 115 -7.76 -11.15 14.78
CA LYS A 115 -8.46 -12.44 14.74
C LYS A 115 -7.54 -13.57 14.27
N ALA A 116 -6.72 -13.34 13.26
CA ALA A 116 -5.72 -14.32 12.79
C ALA A 116 -4.75 -14.71 13.90
N ILE A 117 -4.20 -13.72 14.63
CA ILE A 117 -3.29 -13.96 15.78
C ILE A 117 -3.98 -14.79 16.87
N LYS A 118 -5.24 -14.49 17.19
CA LYS A 118 -6.02 -15.25 18.20
C LYS A 118 -6.27 -16.69 17.75
N ASN A 119 -6.65 -16.89 16.49
CA ASN A 119 -6.96 -18.20 15.94
C ASN A 119 -5.73 -19.11 15.82
N ALA A 120 -4.53 -18.53 15.67
CA ALA A 120 -3.28 -19.27 15.63
C ALA A 120 -2.87 -19.91 16.98
N GLY A 121 -3.57 -19.59 18.08
CA GLY A 121 -3.41 -20.29 19.36
C GLY A 121 -2.17 -19.90 20.18
N PHE A 122 -1.54 -18.76 19.88
CA PHE A 122 -0.44 -18.23 20.69
C PHE A 122 -0.92 -17.83 22.08
N LYS A 123 -0.54 -18.59 23.12
CA LYS A 123 -1.10 -18.45 24.47
C LYS A 123 -0.64 -17.19 25.20
N LYS A 124 0.54 -16.67 24.87
CA LYS A 124 1.15 -15.53 25.60
C LYS A 124 1.12 -14.23 24.79
N VAL A 125 0.64 -14.29 23.54
CA VAL A 125 0.55 -13.13 22.65
C VAL A 125 -0.77 -12.40 22.87
N GLN A 126 -0.69 -11.08 22.95
CA GLN A 126 -1.84 -10.19 22.91
C GLN A 126 -1.64 -9.20 21.76
N ALA A 127 -2.71 -8.92 21.02
CA ALA A 127 -2.71 -7.95 19.93
C ALA A 127 -3.82 -6.92 20.14
N GLN A 128 -3.51 -5.65 19.91
CA GLN A 128 -4.43 -4.54 20.07
C GLN A 128 -4.30 -3.56 18.90
N ILE A 129 -5.44 -3.10 18.39
CA ILE A 129 -5.49 -2.05 17.37
C ILE A 129 -5.24 -0.71 18.07
N GLN A 130 -4.32 0.09 17.53
CA GLN A 130 -4.04 1.45 17.96
C GLN A 130 -4.14 2.34 16.74
N GLU A 131 -5.25 3.06 16.59
CA GLU A 131 -5.52 3.90 15.43
C GLU A 131 -5.39 3.11 14.12
N ASP A 132 -4.30 3.33 13.38
CA ASP A 132 -3.99 2.75 12.08
C ASP A 132 -2.88 1.68 12.12
N GLN A 133 -2.57 1.15 13.31
CA GLN A 133 -1.59 0.07 13.47
C GLN A 133 -2.07 -1.01 14.44
N VAL A 134 -1.42 -2.17 14.44
CA VAL A 134 -1.69 -3.27 15.40
C VAL A 134 -0.45 -3.53 16.23
N ARG A 135 -0.51 -3.22 17.53
CA ARG A 135 0.56 -3.58 18.47
C ARG A 135 0.39 -5.01 18.94
N VAL A 136 1.48 -5.77 18.86
CA VAL A 136 1.58 -7.15 19.34
C VAL A 136 2.56 -7.21 20.49
N GLN A 137 2.18 -7.89 21.57
CA GLN A 137 2.99 -7.99 22.79
C GLN A 137 3.01 -9.41 23.35
N SER A 138 4.14 -9.82 23.91
CA SER A 138 4.32 -11.12 24.57
C SER A 138 5.55 -11.10 25.50
N PRO A 139 5.55 -11.86 26.60
CA PRO A 139 6.77 -12.12 27.38
C PRO A 139 7.77 -13.04 26.65
N SER A 140 7.39 -13.65 25.52
CA SER A 140 8.26 -14.53 24.72
C SER A 140 8.55 -13.91 23.35
N ILE A 141 9.83 -13.57 23.12
CA ILE A 141 10.31 -13.08 21.82
C ILE A 141 10.14 -14.16 20.73
N ASP A 142 10.32 -15.44 21.07
CA ASP A 142 10.13 -16.54 20.12
C ASP A 142 8.69 -16.62 19.61
N GLU A 143 7.69 -16.41 20.47
CA GLU A 143 6.29 -16.33 20.03
C GLU A 143 6.06 -15.10 19.13
N LEU A 144 6.67 -13.96 19.42
CA LEU A 144 6.58 -12.77 18.55
C LEU A 144 7.16 -13.03 17.15
N GLN A 145 8.29 -13.72 17.06
CA GLN A 145 8.88 -14.09 15.77
C GLN A 145 7.98 -15.05 14.98
N ARG A 146 7.31 -16.00 15.65
CA ARG A 146 6.33 -16.90 15.02
C ARG A 146 5.10 -16.16 14.52
N VAL A 147 4.62 -15.15 15.26
CA VAL A 147 3.51 -14.30 14.82
C VAL A 147 3.90 -13.55 13.54
N ILE A 148 5.11 -12.97 13.48
CA ILE A 148 5.60 -12.28 12.28
C ILE A 148 5.66 -13.25 11.08
N ALA A 149 6.20 -14.46 11.28
CA ALA A 149 6.27 -15.46 10.22
C ALA A 149 4.88 -15.87 9.69
N MET A 150 3.90 -16.03 10.59
CA MET A 150 2.51 -16.33 10.22
C MET A 150 1.87 -15.17 9.45
N LEU A 151 1.98 -13.94 9.97
CA LEU A 151 1.37 -12.76 9.32
C LEU A 151 1.96 -12.48 7.94
N LYS A 152 3.22 -12.85 7.68
CA LYS A 152 3.85 -12.76 6.36
C LYS A 152 3.34 -13.80 5.36
N GLN A 153 2.70 -14.88 5.81
CA GLN A 153 2.19 -15.95 4.96
C GLN A 153 0.71 -15.75 4.58
N GLU A 154 -0.01 -14.92 5.33
CA GLU A 154 -1.41 -14.60 5.06
C GLU A 154 -1.54 -13.34 4.19
N ASP A 155 -2.58 -13.28 3.37
CA ASP A 155 -2.88 -12.11 2.55
C ASP A 155 -4.03 -11.30 3.17
N PHE A 156 -3.69 -10.15 3.73
CA PHE A 156 -4.67 -9.21 4.29
C PHE A 156 -5.12 -8.17 3.26
N GLY A 157 -4.62 -8.22 2.03
CA GLY A 157 -4.87 -7.21 1.00
C GLY A 157 -4.11 -5.90 1.24
N LEU A 158 -3.10 -5.92 2.11
CA LEU A 158 -2.18 -4.82 2.40
C LEU A 158 -0.77 -5.39 2.59
N GLU A 159 0.24 -4.63 2.22
CA GLU A 159 1.62 -4.96 2.57
C GLU A 159 1.89 -4.59 4.03
N LEU A 160 2.18 -5.60 4.85
CA LEU A 160 2.44 -5.44 6.28
C LEU A 160 3.93 -5.22 6.54
N GLN A 161 4.25 -4.17 7.28
CA GLN A 161 5.57 -3.96 7.87
C GLN A 161 5.55 -4.27 9.36
N PHE A 162 6.71 -4.67 9.88
CA PHE A 162 6.89 -5.02 11.29
C PHE A 162 8.01 -4.14 11.84
N SER A 163 7.67 -3.26 12.77
CA SER A 163 8.58 -2.21 13.25
C SER A 163 8.39 -1.95 14.75
N ASN A 164 9.07 -0.90 15.26
CA ASN A 164 8.95 -0.43 16.64
C ASN A 164 9.13 -1.54 17.70
N PHE A 165 10.13 -2.40 17.53
CA PHE A 165 10.46 -3.47 18.47
C PHE A 165 10.93 -2.91 19.81
N ARG A 166 10.34 -3.37 20.92
CA ARG A 166 10.67 -2.95 22.30
C ARG A 166 10.75 -4.16 23.23
N SER A 167 11.57 -4.06 24.27
CA SER A 167 11.78 -5.09 25.30
C SER A 167 11.88 -4.47 26.69
#